data_AF-F6FGR8-F1
#
_entry.id   AF-F6FGR8-F1
#
_cell.length_a   1.000
_cell.length_b   1.000
_cell.length_c   1.000
_cell.angle_alpha   90.00
_cell.angle_beta   90.00
_cell.angle_gamma   90.00
#
_symmetry.space_group_name_H-M   'P 1'
#
loop_
_entity.id
_entity.type
_entity.pdbx_description
1 polymer ?
#
loop_
_entity_poly.entity_id
_entity_poly.type
_entity_poly.pdbx_seq_one_letter_code
_entity_poly.pdbx_strand_id
1 'polypeptide(L)'
;MQSKNKGKKKKEKKEDSWKLTDWVGDSSSIGTAFKSECNKRLSLEVSGEEDPLFKEFRDLCMRKTTVADKLEKEGYEFLKTDNSNDSLWTTNFQSYKTAKPEEKVAGIEIAQSEVHSDSTHLTKFKNACQSAVSKAIDEVSYLNTKRWCAKKK
;
A
#
# COMPACT_ATOMS: atom_id res chain seq x y z
N MET A 1 -1.94 51.30 -5.46
CA MET A 1 -2.23 50.44 -4.30
C MET A 1 -2.33 49.00 -4.78
N GLN A 2 -1.26 48.21 -4.68
CA GLN A 2 -1.29 46.79 -5.04
C GLN A 2 -1.51 45.97 -3.78
N SER A 3 -2.58 45.18 -3.81
CA SER A 3 -3.00 44.28 -2.74
C SER A 3 -2.15 42.99 -2.78
N LYS A 4 -1.57 42.63 -1.63
CA LYS A 4 -0.87 41.35 -1.40
C LYS A 4 -1.91 40.24 -1.36
N ASN A 5 -1.68 39.12 -2.06
CA ASN A 5 -2.41 37.88 -1.75
C ASN A 5 -1.49 36.66 -1.65
N LYS A 6 -1.76 35.89 -0.60
CA LYS A 6 -0.94 34.88 0.07
C LYS A 6 -0.89 33.54 -0.67
N GLY A 7 0.23 32.84 -0.46
CA GLY A 7 0.21 31.41 -0.11
C GLY A 7 0.14 30.39 -1.25
N LYS A 8 1.29 30.09 -1.89
CA LYS A 8 1.53 28.75 -2.44
C LYS A 8 2.42 27.98 -1.47
N LYS A 9 1.85 26.99 -0.78
CA LYS A 9 2.60 25.96 -0.05
C LYS A 9 3.59 25.32 -1.02
N LYS A 10 4.88 25.59 -0.85
CA LYS A 10 5.94 24.82 -1.52
C LYS A 10 5.85 23.39 -0.97
N LYS A 11 5.57 22.40 -1.83
CA LYS A 11 5.99 21.04 -1.56
C LYS A 11 7.50 21.11 -1.39
N GLU A 12 8.00 20.90 -0.18
CA GLU A 12 9.42 20.76 0.08
C GLU A 12 9.91 19.60 -0.80
N LYS A 13 10.69 19.91 -1.82
CA LYS A 13 11.49 18.90 -2.51
C LYS A 13 12.34 18.26 -1.42
N LYS A 14 12.21 16.95 -1.20
CA LYS A 14 13.18 16.21 -0.38
C LYS A 14 14.56 16.53 -0.96
N GLU A 15 15.36 17.24 -0.19
CA GLU A 15 16.71 17.62 -0.58
C GLU A 15 17.53 16.33 -0.72
N ASP A 16 18.42 16.27 -1.70
CA ASP A 16 19.32 15.14 -1.86
C ASP A 16 20.42 15.23 -0.80
N SER A 17 20.11 14.70 0.40
CA SER A 17 21.04 14.65 1.54
C SER A 17 22.34 13.91 1.20
N TRP A 18 22.34 13.06 0.17
CA TRP A 18 23.45 12.19 -0.21
C TRP A 18 24.27 12.73 -1.38
N LYS A 19 23.80 13.81 -2.04
CA LYS A 19 24.47 14.45 -3.18
C LYS A 19 24.83 13.44 -4.27
N LEU A 20 23.89 12.58 -4.63
CA LEU A 20 24.07 11.54 -5.63
C LEU A 20 24.19 12.17 -7.03
N THR A 21 25.18 11.72 -7.81
CA THR A 21 25.51 12.27 -9.14
C THR A 21 24.36 12.18 -10.15
N ASP A 22 23.47 11.20 -9.97
CA ASP A 22 22.36 10.90 -10.87
C ASP A 22 20.99 11.13 -10.20
N TRP A 23 20.91 12.01 -9.19
CA TRP A 23 19.64 12.29 -8.51
C TRP A 23 18.69 13.09 -9.39
N VAL A 24 17.77 12.40 -10.07
CA VAL A 24 16.70 12.99 -10.87
C VAL A 24 15.36 12.96 -10.12
N GLY A 25 15.33 13.45 -8.87
CA GLY A 25 14.09 13.70 -8.11
C GLY A 25 12.98 12.63 -8.26
N ASP A 26 11.74 13.05 -8.55
CA ASP A 26 10.60 12.18 -8.85
C ASP A 26 10.78 11.49 -10.23
N SER A 27 11.71 10.53 -10.29
CA SER A 27 11.94 9.64 -11.43
C SER A 27 11.06 8.39 -11.32
N SER A 28 10.53 7.90 -12.46
CA SER A 28 9.81 6.62 -12.52
C SER A 28 10.73 5.40 -12.37
N SER A 29 12.05 5.59 -12.38
CA SER A 29 13.05 4.54 -12.20
C SER A 29 14.04 4.89 -11.09
N ILE A 30 14.36 3.90 -10.27
CA ILE A 30 15.36 4.04 -9.20
C ILE A 30 16.75 3.98 -9.83
N GLY A 31 17.49 5.10 -9.74
CA GLY A 31 18.86 5.21 -10.26
C GLY A 31 19.87 4.30 -9.55
N THR A 32 20.92 3.90 -10.27
CA THR A 32 21.97 2.99 -9.76
C THR A 32 22.69 3.57 -8.54
N ALA A 33 22.97 4.88 -8.54
CA ALA A 33 23.60 5.57 -7.43
C ALA A 33 22.80 5.43 -6.12
N PHE A 34 21.47 5.55 -6.20
CA PHE A 34 20.59 5.40 -5.04
C PHE A 34 20.59 3.97 -4.49
N LYS A 35 20.51 2.96 -5.38
CA LYS A 35 20.60 1.55 -4.96
C LYS A 35 21.95 1.23 -4.30
N SER A 36 23.03 1.73 -4.89
CA SER A 36 24.38 1.56 -4.33
C SER A 36 24.48 2.18 -2.93
N GLU A 37 23.92 3.38 -2.75
CA GLU A 37 23.95 4.06 -1.45
C GLU A 37 23.12 3.32 -0.38
N CYS A 38 21.94 2.83 -0.73
CA CYS A 38 21.17 1.96 0.16
C CYS A 38 21.94 0.70 0.55
N ASN A 39 22.65 0.06 -0.38
CA ASN A 39 23.46 -1.13 -0.06
C ASN A 39 24.64 -0.81 0.85
N LYS A 40 25.30 0.35 0.69
CA LYS A 40 26.38 0.77 1.61
C LYS A 40 25.84 0.98 3.02
N ARG A 41 24.70 1.66 3.13
CA ARG A 41 24.08 1.99 4.42
C ARG A 41 23.54 0.76 5.15
N LEU A 42 23.10 -0.27 4.42
CA LEU A 42 22.71 -1.56 4.99
C LEU A 42 23.83 -2.21 5.81
N SER A 43 25.09 -1.96 5.47
CA SER A 43 26.26 -2.53 6.15
C SER A 43 26.77 -1.70 7.34
N LEU A 44 26.12 -0.57 7.66
CA LEU A 44 26.53 0.27 8.79
C LEU A 44 26.00 -0.30 10.11
N GLU A 45 26.87 -0.39 11.10
CA GLU A 45 26.45 -0.63 12.48
C GLU A 45 25.75 0.62 13.03
N VAL A 46 24.62 0.41 13.70
CA VAL A 46 23.81 1.46 14.30
C VAL A 46 23.57 1.16 15.77
N SER A 47 23.42 2.21 16.57
CA SER A 47 23.22 2.09 18.01
C SER A 47 21.82 1.59 18.42
N GLY A 48 20.86 1.60 17.49
CA GLY A 48 19.50 1.12 17.70
C GLY A 48 18.47 1.79 16.77
N GLU A 49 17.19 1.61 17.07
CA GLU A 49 16.08 2.15 16.26
C GLU A 49 16.01 3.69 16.24
N GLU A 50 16.56 4.33 17.27
CA GLU A 50 16.58 5.79 17.39
C GLU A 50 17.75 6.45 16.66
N ASP A 51 18.72 5.66 16.20
CA ASP A 51 19.91 6.12 15.48
C ASP A 51 19.52 6.88 14.19
N PRO A 52 20.05 8.10 13.96
CA PRO A 52 19.76 8.85 12.75
C PRO A 52 20.06 8.08 11.46
N LEU A 53 21.10 7.25 11.43
CA LEU A 53 21.45 6.44 10.26
C LEU A 53 20.40 5.36 10.00
N PHE A 54 19.86 4.74 11.06
CA PHE A 54 18.79 3.76 10.94
C PHE A 54 17.50 4.42 10.46
N LYS A 55 17.10 5.56 11.03
CA LYS A 55 15.89 6.30 10.62
C LYS A 55 15.97 6.72 9.15
N GLU A 56 17.11 7.26 8.74
CA GLU A 56 17.32 7.67 7.35
C GLU A 56 17.29 6.47 6.39
N PHE A 57 17.96 5.37 6.73
CA PHE A 57 17.90 4.12 5.96
C PHE A 57 16.48 3.57 5.87
N ARG A 58 15.74 3.51 6.98
CA ARG A 58 14.36 3.08 7.02
C ARG A 58 13.46 3.94 6.12
N ASP A 59 13.63 5.25 6.15
CA ASP A 59 12.73 6.18 5.46
C ASP A 59 13.02 6.31 3.96
N LEU A 60 14.26 6.02 3.53
CA LEU A 60 14.69 6.16 2.13
C LEU A 60 14.88 4.81 1.42
N CYS A 61 15.43 3.80 2.08
CA CYS A 61 15.82 2.54 1.46
C CYS A 61 14.84 1.39 1.69
N MET A 62 14.16 1.38 2.83
CA MET A 62 13.23 0.30 3.15
C MET A 62 11.85 0.58 2.54
N ARG A 63 11.32 -0.40 1.81
CA ARG A 63 9.89 -0.36 1.46
C ARG A 63 9.05 -0.63 2.71
N LYS A 64 7.89 0.02 2.80
CA LYS A 64 6.91 -0.30 3.85
C LYS A 64 6.41 -1.74 3.66
N THR A 65 6.24 -2.45 4.77
CA THR A 65 5.56 -3.76 4.75
C THR A 65 4.10 -3.56 4.38
N THR A 66 3.61 -4.37 3.46
CA THR A 66 2.25 -4.34 2.92
C THR A 66 1.39 -5.45 3.52
N VAL A 67 0.07 -5.30 3.41
CA VAL A 67 -0.87 -6.35 3.81
C VAL A 67 -0.54 -7.68 3.12
N ALA A 68 -0.20 -7.66 1.83
CA ALA A 68 0.23 -8.83 1.08
C ALA A 68 1.44 -9.55 1.72
N ASP A 69 2.45 -8.81 2.18
CA ASP A 69 3.62 -9.41 2.83
C ASP A 69 3.24 -10.15 4.12
N LYS A 70 2.34 -9.58 4.92
CA LYS A 70 1.86 -10.23 6.16
C LYS A 70 0.95 -11.42 5.87
N LEU A 71 0.11 -11.34 4.83
CA LEU A 71 -0.68 -12.48 4.37
C LEU A 71 0.23 -13.66 4.03
N GLU A 72 1.26 -13.41 3.20
CA GLU A 72 2.20 -14.44 2.80
C GLU A 72 2.93 -15.07 3.98
N LYS A 73 3.42 -14.24 4.92
CA LYS A 73 4.07 -14.71 6.15
C LYS A 73 3.16 -15.60 7.01
N GLU A 74 1.85 -15.34 7.01
CA GLU A 74 0.85 -16.12 7.76
C GLU A 74 0.27 -17.31 6.95
N GLY A 75 0.77 -17.59 5.75
CA GLY A 75 0.30 -18.71 4.92
C GLY A 75 -1.01 -18.43 4.17
N TYR A 76 -1.29 -17.15 3.89
CA TYR A 76 -2.40 -16.70 3.06
C TYR A 76 -1.88 -16.16 1.72
N GLU A 77 -2.76 -16.12 0.73
CA GLU A 77 -2.52 -15.44 -0.53
C GLU A 77 -3.69 -14.54 -0.91
N PHE A 78 -3.40 -13.49 -1.67
CA PHE A 78 -4.43 -12.67 -2.28
C PHE A 78 -5.31 -13.52 -3.19
N LEU A 79 -6.62 -13.35 -3.07
CA LEU A 79 -7.58 -13.98 -3.95
C LEU A 79 -7.39 -13.39 -5.35
N LYS A 80 -6.79 -14.12 -6.29
CA LYS A 80 -6.51 -13.56 -7.63
C LYS A 80 -7.79 -13.07 -8.29
N THR A 81 -7.69 -11.96 -9.03
CA THR A 81 -8.84 -11.31 -9.67
C THR A 81 -9.30 -12.01 -10.97
N ASP A 82 -8.50 -12.95 -11.47
CA ASP A 82 -8.89 -13.86 -12.55
C ASP A 82 -10.10 -14.73 -12.16
N ASN A 83 -10.55 -15.55 -13.11
CA ASN A 83 -11.77 -16.34 -12.95
C ASN A 83 -11.57 -17.59 -12.07
N SER A 84 -10.35 -17.86 -11.58
CA SER A 84 -10.07 -19.04 -10.75
C SER A 84 -10.76 -19.00 -9.38
N ASN A 85 -11.24 -17.81 -8.95
CA ASN A 85 -11.84 -17.59 -7.65
C ASN A 85 -13.24 -16.97 -7.72
N ASP A 86 -13.94 -17.07 -8.85
CA ASP A 86 -15.22 -16.34 -9.06
C ASP A 86 -16.31 -16.67 -8.04
N SER A 87 -16.39 -17.93 -7.60
CA SER A 87 -17.34 -18.34 -6.55
C SER A 87 -17.04 -17.66 -5.20
N LEU A 88 -15.77 -17.61 -4.81
CA LEU A 88 -15.33 -16.92 -3.59
C LEU A 88 -15.56 -15.42 -3.70
N TRP A 89 -15.24 -14.82 -4.85
CA TRP A 89 -15.47 -13.41 -5.09
C TRP A 89 -16.95 -13.02 -5.01
N THR A 90 -17.81 -13.84 -5.61
CA THR A 90 -19.27 -13.66 -5.56
C THR A 90 -19.79 -13.77 -4.13
N THR A 91 -19.36 -14.81 -3.40
CA THR A 91 -19.74 -15.05 -2.01
C THR A 91 -19.29 -13.91 -1.09
N ASN A 92 -18.04 -13.48 -1.24
CA ASN A 92 -17.47 -12.38 -0.48
C ASN A 92 -18.17 -11.07 -0.80
N PHE A 93 -18.46 -10.78 -2.07
CA PHE A 93 -19.20 -9.57 -2.46
C PHE A 93 -20.58 -9.50 -1.79
N GLN A 94 -21.35 -10.59 -1.85
CA GLN A 94 -22.67 -10.65 -1.24
C GLN A 94 -22.60 -10.46 0.28
N SER A 95 -21.68 -11.15 0.94
CA SER A 95 -21.47 -11.06 2.39
C SER A 95 -20.92 -9.71 2.83
N TYR A 96 -20.09 -9.08 2.00
CA TYR A 96 -19.52 -7.75 2.28
C TYR A 96 -20.60 -6.66 2.32
N LYS A 97 -21.66 -6.77 1.51
CA LYS A 97 -22.76 -5.80 1.49
C LYS A 97 -23.53 -5.76 2.81
N THR A 98 -23.65 -6.91 3.47
CA THR A 98 -24.39 -7.07 4.74
C THR A 98 -23.49 -7.01 5.97
N ALA A 99 -22.17 -7.00 5.80
CA ALA A 99 -21.20 -6.87 6.88
C ALA A 99 -21.35 -5.54 7.64
N LYS A 100 -21.03 -5.56 8.93
CA LYS A 100 -21.02 -4.34 9.76
C LYS A 100 -19.87 -3.42 9.35
N PRO A 101 -19.96 -2.09 9.55
CA PRO A 101 -18.91 -1.15 9.18
C PRO A 101 -17.51 -1.51 9.71
N GLU A 102 -17.41 -2.01 10.94
CA GLU A 102 -16.16 -2.42 11.58
C GLU A 102 -15.53 -3.67 10.95
N GLU A 103 -16.32 -4.49 10.25
CA GLU A 103 -15.84 -5.66 9.53
C GLU A 103 -15.40 -5.31 8.10
N LYS A 104 -15.73 -4.11 7.60
CA LYS A 104 -15.43 -3.69 6.23
C LYS A 104 -13.98 -3.25 6.07
N VAL A 105 -13.46 -3.37 4.86
CA VAL A 105 -12.11 -2.90 4.53
C VAL A 105 -12.15 -1.39 4.33
N ALA A 106 -11.28 -0.66 5.01
CA ALA A 106 -11.20 0.79 4.92
C ALA A 106 -10.99 1.25 3.46
N GLY A 107 -11.94 2.04 2.95
CA GLY A 107 -11.93 2.57 1.58
C GLY A 107 -12.52 1.65 0.51
N ILE A 108 -13.14 0.52 0.87
CA ILE A 108 -13.94 -0.28 -0.06
C ILE A 108 -15.43 -0.02 0.19
N GLU A 109 -16.04 0.74 -0.72
CA GLU A 109 -17.46 1.09 -0.68
C GLU A 109 -18.22 0.41 -1.83
N ILE A 110 -19.21 -0.40 -1.45
CA ILE A 110 -20.13 -1.07 -2.37
C ILE A 110 -21.55 -0.62 -2.01
N ALA A 111 -22.25 -0.01 -2.97
CA ALA A 111 -23.61 0.46 -2.78
C ALA A 111 -24.60 -0.70 -2.72
N GLN A 112 -25.75 -0.49 -2.07
CA GLN A 112 -26.77 -1.54 -1.94
C GLN A 112 -27.38 -1.95 -3.29
N SER A 113 -27.36 -1.07 -4.29
CA SER A 113 -27.81 -1.39 -5.66
C SER A 113 -26.80 -2.21 -6.47
N GLU A 114 -25.52 -2.25 -6.07
CA GLU A 114 -24.50 -3.01 -6.80
C GLU A 114 -24.67 -4.52 -6.57
N VAL A 115 -24.57 -5.30 -7.64
CA VAL A 115 -24.80 -6.77 -7.64
C VAL A 115 -23.63 -7.49 -8.29
N HIS A 116 -23.27 -8.66 -7.77
CA HIS A 116 -22.13 -9.44 -8.27
C HIS A 116 -22.34 -10.00 -9.68
N SER A 117 -23.59 -10.10 -10.16
CA SER A 117 -23.91 -10.55 -11.52
C SER A 117 -23.54 -9.53 -12.59
N ASP A 118 -23.32 -8.28 -12.19
CA ASP A 118 -22.73 -7.25 -13.04
C ASP A 118 -21.20 -7.32 -12.92
N SER A 119 -20.54 -7.56 -14.04
CA SER A 119 -19.08 -7.68 -14.10
C SER A 119 -18.36 -6.41 -13.66
N THR A 120 -18.95 -5.22 -13.87
CA THR A 120 -18.37 -3.93 -13.47
C THR A 120 -18.35 -3.78 -11.96
N HIS A 121 -19.46 -4.15 -11.28
CA HIS A 121 -19.56 -4.10 -9.82
C HIS A 121 -18.61 -5.10 -9.16
N LEU A 122 -18.57 -6.34 -9.66
CA LEU A 122 -17.65 -7.35 -9.12
C LEU A 122 -16.19 -6.95 -9.34
N THR A 123 -15.86 -6.42 -10.53
CA THR A 123 -14.51 -5.94 -10.85
C THR A 123 -14.09 -4.78 -9.95
N LYS A 124 -15.00 -3.83 -9.66
CA LYS A 124 -14.76 -2.76 -8.70
C LYS A 124 -14.36 -3.32 -7.32
N PHE A 125 -15.08 -4.33 -6.82
CA PHE A 125 -14.74 -4.98 -5.54
C PHE A 125 -13.39 -5.70 -5.59
N LYS A 126 -13.14 -6.50 -6.64
CA LYS A 126 -11.86 -7.19 -6.89
C LYS A 126 -10.69 -6.19 -6.89
N ASN A 127 -10.81 -5.07 -7.61
CA ASN A 127 -9.78 -4.03 -7.72
C ASN A 127 -9.57 -3.26 -6.40
N ALA A 128 -10.64 -3.02 -5.66
CA ALA A 128 -10.56 -2.38 -4.36
C ALA A 128 -9.80 -3.28 -3.36
N CYS A 129 -10.07 -4.59 -3.40
CA CYS A 129 -9.30 -5.59 -2.65
C CYS A 129 -7.83 -5.65 -3.08
N GLN A 130 -7.54 -5.63 -4.38
CA GLN A 130 -6.17 -5.56 -4.92
C GLN A 130 -5.43 -4.31 -4.39
N SER A 131 -6.13 -3.18 -4.33
CA SER A 131 -5.58 -1.94 -3.77
C SER A 131 -5.33 -2.06 -2.27
N ALA A 132 -6.23 -2.72 -1.53
CA ALA A 132 -6.11 -2.93 -0.08
C ALA A 132 -4.90 -3.79 0.28
N VAL A 133 -4.64 -4.89 -0.46
CA VAL A 133 -3.48 -5.75 -0.17
C VAL A 133 -2.13 -5.07 -0.44
N SER A 134 -2.10 -4.05 -1.32
CA SER A 134 -0.90 -3.26 -1.62
C SER A 134 -0.64 -2.12 -0.63
N LYS A 135 -1.58 -1.81 0.26
CA LYS A 135 -1.39 -0.75 1.28
C LYS A 135 -0.41 -1.20 2.37
N ALA A 136 0.23 -0.21 2.99
CA ALA A 136 1.02 -0.44 4.20
C ALA A 136 0.13 -1.05 5.29
N ILE A 137 0.71 -1.91 6.13
CA ILE A 137 -0.05 -2.61 7.18
C ILE A 137 -0.54 -1.62 8.23
N ASP A 138 -1.84 -1.67 8.48
CA ASP A 138 -2.46 -1.34 9.76
C ASP A 138 -3.25 -2.56 10.26
N GLU A 139 -3.29 -2.78 11.59
CA GLU A 139 -3.78 -4.04 12.15
C GLU A 139 -5.28 -4.30 11.86
N VAL A 140 -6.10 -3.26 11.92
CA VAL A 140 -7.53 -3.34 11.62
C VAL A 140 -7.76 -3.65 10.14
N SER A 141 -7.14 -2.91 9.23
CA SER A 141 -7.29 -3.18 7.79
C SER A 141 -6.68 -4.52 7.41
N TYR A 142 -5.66 -5.01 8.11
CA TYR A 142 -5.10 -6.33 7.88
C TYR A 142 -6.14 -7.43 8.10
N LEU A 143 -6.82 -7.45 9.25
CA LEU A 143 -7.80 -8.49 9.58
C LEU A 143 -8.97 -8.49 8.58
N ASN A 144 -9.50 -7.31 8.25
CA ASN A 144 -10.60 -7.19 7.32
C ASN A 144 -10.16 -7.54 5.88
N THR A 145 -8.98 -7.09 5.45
CA THR A 145 -8.46 -7.44 4.12
C THR A 145 -8.17 -8.93 4.01
N LYS A 146 -7.64 -9.56 5.06
CA LYS A 146 -7.46 -11.02 5.11
C LYS A 146 -8.80 -11.75 4.97
N ARG A 147 -9.84 -11.30 5.66
CA ARG A 147 -11.19 -11.90 5.59
C ARG A 147 -11.80 -11.81 4.20
N TRP A 148 -11.72 -10.66 3.55
CA TRP A 148 -12.50 -10.39 2.34
C TRP A 148 -11.74 -10.59 1.04
N CYS A 149 -10.41 -10.44 1.06
CA CYS A 149 -9.58 -10.35 -0.14
C CYS A 149 -8.52 -11.46 -0.24
N ALA A 150 -8.48 -12.40 0.71
CA ALA A 150 -7.46 -13.44 0.74
C ALA A 150 -8.07 -14.82 0.98
N LYS A 151 -7.28 -15.85 0.69
CA LYS A 151 -7.57 -17.24 1.07
C LYS A 151 -6.32 -17.87 1.67
N LYS A 152 -6.51 -18.94 2.44
CA LYS A 152 -5.39 -19.74 2.92
C LYS A 152 -4.74 -20.47 1.74
N LYS A 153 -3.41 -20.55 1.73
CA LYS A 153 -2.65 -21.34 0.76
C LYS A 153 -2.93 -22.83 0.93
#